data_AF-M2A647-F1
#
_entry.id   AF-M2A647-F1
#
_cell.length_a   1.000
_cell.length_b   1.000
_cell.length_c   1.000
_cell.angle_alpha   90.00
_cell.angle_beta   90.00
_cell.angle_gamma   90.00
#
_symmetry.space_group_name_H-M   'P 1'
#
loop_
_entity.id
_entity.type
_entity.pdbx_description
1 polymer ?
#
loop_
_entity_poly.entity_id
_entity_poly.type
_entity_poly.pdbx_seq_one_letter_code
_entity_poly.pdbx_strand_id
1 'polypeptide(L)'
;MLPDGKERFSTAIEPWGNWGKWSPPGRWNFYSYWHTMKASPDGKYWGNGFRPKSQPNIQRGDWICVEFMIQHNTPGENDGQQAYWIDGELRGHWTGFNWRTSPTLFANALTLESYVTDRWTKQSENIVYFDNVVIAKSYIGPSRPNR
;
A
#
# COMPACT_ATOMS: atom_id res chain seq x y z
N MET A 1 -12.35 2.73 12.93
CA MET A 1 -12.81 1.60 13.77
C MET A 1 -11.92 0.40 13.51
N LEU A 2 -11.52 -0.33 14.55
CA LEU A 2 -10.74 -1.57 14.45
C LEU A 2 -11.54 -2.63 13.68
N PRO A 3 -11.00 -3.26 12.62
CA PRO A 3 -11.62 -4.45 12.02
C PRO A 3 -11.73 -5.61 13.01
N ASP A 4 -12.71 -6.49 12.83
CA ASP A 4 -12.95 -7.64 13.72
C ASP A 4 -12.26 -8.95 13.26
N GLY A 5 -11.67 -8.93 12.06
CA GLY A 5 -10.97 -10.06 11.44
C GLY A 5 -11.88 -11.03 10.67
N LYS A 6 -13.19 -10.79 10.67
CA LYS A 6 -14.20 -11.64 10.02
C LYS A 6 -14.83 -10.98 8.81
N GLU A 7 -14.95 -9.65 8.82
CA GLU A 7 -15.67 -8.91 7.78
C GLU A 7 -14.77 -8.17 6.81
N ARG A 8 -13.62 -7.65 7.27
CA ARG A 8 -12.73 -6.86 6.42
C ARG A 8 -11.28 -6.79 6.91
N PHE A 9 -10.40 -6.59 5.95
CA PHE A 9 -9.08 -5.96 6.10
C PHE A 9 -8.82 -5.16 4.82
N SER A 10 -7.88 -4.23 4.84
CA SER A 10 -7.45 -3.51 3.64
C SER A 10 -5.99 -3.12 3.73
N THR A 11 -5.35 -2.99 2.56
CA THR A 11 -4.02 -2.41 2.43
C THR A 11 -3.96 -1.64 1.13
N ALA A 12 -3.22 -0.53 1.11
CA ALA A 12 -3.00 0.29 -0.07
C ALA A 12 -1.54 0.72 -0.11
N ILE A 13 -0.98 0.83 -1.32
CA ILE A 13 0.29 1.53 -1.53
C ILE A 13 -0.02 3.02 -1.70
N GLU A 14 0.53 3.85 -0.81
CA GLU A 14 0.21 5.27 -0.74
C GLU A 14 1.46 6.14 -0.91
N PRO A 15 1.37 7.22 -1.71
CA PRO A 15 2.35 8.30 -1.69
C PRO A 15 2.35 9.03 -0.34
N TRP A 16 3.53 9.33 0.19
CA TRP A 16 3.71 10.06 1.44
C TRP A 16 4.76 11.18 1.27
N GLY A 17 4.29 12.42 1.39
CA GLY A 17 5.12 13.62 1.26
C GLY A 17 5.76 14.11 2.57
N ASN A 18 5.58 13.40 3.69
CA ASN A 18 6.10 13.77 5.02
C ASN A 18 5.82 15.25 5.37
N TRP A 19 4.52 15.59 5.43
CA TRP A 19 4.03 16.95 5.68
C TRP A 19 4.63 18.02 4.76
N GLY A 20 4.88 17.66 3.50
CA GLY A 20 5.45 18.55 2.47
C GLY A 20 6.97 18.61 2.45
N LYS A 21 7.68 17.86 3.32
CA LYS A 21 9.14 17.78 3.29
C LYS A 21 9.67 17.18 1.99
N TRP A 22 8.92 16.28 1.36
CA TRP A 22 9.28 15.71 0.07
C TRP A 22 8.29 16.14 -1.00
N SER A 23 8.83 16.62 -2.12
CA SER A 23 8.04 16.95 -3.30
C SER A 23 7.18 15.76 -3.73
N PRO A 24 5.90 15.97 -4.08
CA PRO A 24 5.06 14.91 -4.62
C PRO A 24 5.71 14.21 -5.82
N PRO A 25 5.56 12.88 -5.97
CA PRO A 25 4.74 12.00 -5.12
C PRO A 25 5.42 11.54 -3.82
N GLY A 26 6.64 12.00 -3.51
CA GLY A 26 7.32 11.71 -2.26
C GLY A 26 7.82 10.27 -2.16
N ARG A 27 7.74 9.68 -0.97
CA ARG A 27 8.12 8.29 -0.71
C ARG A 27 6.88 7.44 -0.55
N TRP A 28 6.92 6.18 -0.92
CA TRP A 28 5.72 5.35 -0.92
C TRP A 28 5.74 4.38 0.25
N ASN A 29 4.56 4.01 0.75
CA ASN A 29 4.44 3.05 1.85
C ASN A 29 3.12 2.30 1.80
N PHE A 30 3.04 1.16 2.46
CA PHE A 30 1.72 0.61 2.75
C PHE A 30 1.01 1.42 3.82
N TYR A 31 -0.30 1.50 3.68
CA TYR A 31 -1.22 1.94 4.73
C TYR A 31 -2.28 0.86 4.89
N SER A 32 -2.29 0.19 6.04
CA SER A 32 -3.05 -1.06 6.21
C SER A 32 -3.95 -1.05 7.44
N TYR A 33 -5.10 -1.72 7.32
CA TYR A 33 -6.09 -1.94 8.37
C TYR A 33 -6.37 -3.45 8.52
N TRP A 34 -6.21 -3.99 9.72
CA TRP A 34 -6.54 -5.38 10.06
C TRP A 34 -6.86 -5.49 11.56
N HIS A 35 -7.31 -6.65 12.02
CA HIS A 35 -7.90 -6.79 13.37
C HIS A 35 -6.91 -6.78 14.54
N THR A 36 -5.62 -7.06 14.28
CA THR A 36 -4.55 -6.94 15.28
C THR A 36 -3.71 -5.66 15.11
N MET A 37 -4.22 -4.70 14.36
CA MET A 37 -3.54 -3.44 14.10
C MET A 37 -3.39 -2.61 15.39
N LYS A 38 -2.36 -1.76 15.46
CA LYS A 38 -2.11 -0.94 16.64
C LYS A 38 -2.92 0.35 16.57
N ALA A 39 -3.54 0.72 17.68
CA ALA A 39 -4.11 2.06 17.83
C ALA A 39 -3.02 3.13 17.64
N SER A 40 -3.41 4.28 17.11
CA SER A 40 -2.59 5.47 17.08
C SER A 40 -2.46 6.10 18.47
N PRO A 41 -1.50 7.03 18.70
CA PRO A 41 -1.28 7.64 20.02
C PRO A 41 -2.51 8.35 20.61
N ASP A 42 -3.47 8.74 19.78
CA ASP A 42 -4.75 9.33 20.18
C ASP A 42 -5.82 8.28 20.59
N GLY A 43 -5.44 7.00 20.66
CA GLY A 43 -6.34 5.88 20.97
C GLY A 43 -7.26 5.47 19.82
N LYS A 44 -7.21 6.17 18.68
CA LYS A 44 -8.04 5.86 17.51
C LYS A 44 -7.35 4.87 16.59
N TYR A 45 -8.14 4.19 15.76
CA TYR A 45 -7.65 3.24 14.77
C TYR A 45 -7.62 3.88 13.38
N TRP A 46 -6.47 4.50 13.09
CA TRP A 46 -6.03 4.91 11.76
C TRP A 46 -5.14 3.81 11.18
N GLY A 47 -5.02 3.73 9.86
CA GLY A 47 -4.18 2.74 9.19
C GLY A 47 -2.76 2.78 9.72
N ASN A 48 -2.12 1.61 9.85
CA ASN A 48 -0.72 1.56 10.20
C ASN A 48 0.12 1.75 8.93
N GLY A 49 1.08 2.68 9.00
CA GLY A 49 2.05 2.89 7.93
C GLY A 49 3.21 1.89 8.03
N PHE A 50 3.50 1.19 6.94
CA PHE A 50 4.67 0.31 6.84
C PHE A 50 5.65 0.85 5.82
N ARG A 51 6.81 1.28 6.31
CA ARG A 51 7.82 2.01 5.54
C ARG A 51 9.19 1.37 5.70
N PRO A 52 9.98 1.22 4.64
CA PRO A 52 11.39 0.87 4.81
C PRO A 52 12.11 1.97 5.59
N LYS A 53 13.19 1.59 6.28
CA LYS A 53 14.01 2.53 7.06
C LYS A 53 14.54 3.67 6.18
N SER A 54 14.92 3.35 4.95
CA SER A 54 15.36 4.29 3.94
C SER A 54 14.80 3.89 2.58
N GLN A 55 14.39 4.89 1.79
CA GLN A 55 14.01 4.71 0.39
C GLN A 55 14.21 6.05 -0.34
N PRO A 56 14.49 6.03 -1.65
CA PRO A 56 14.51 7.24 -2.46
C PRO A 56 13.10 7.83 -2.58
N ASN A 57 13.04 9.09 -2.99
CA ASN A 57 11.78 9.67 -3.44
C ASN A 57 11.48 9.14 -4.85
N ILE A 58 10.20 8.99 -5.16
CA ILE A 58 9.74 8.71 -6.52
C ILE A 58 9.81 10.01 -7.33
N GLN A 59 10.40 9.94 -8.53
CA GLN A 59 10.48 11.07 -9.44
C GLN A 59 9.11 11.37 -10.05
N ARG A 60 8.69 12.64 -9.99
CA ARG A 60 7.49 13.11 -10.70
C ARG A 60 7.78 13.20 -12.20
N GLY A 61 6.84 12.74 -13.02
CA GLY A 61 6.90 12.86 -14.48
C GLY A 61 7.42 11.61 -15.20
N ASP A 62 7.93 10.63 -14.45
CA ASP A 62 8.41 9.37 -15.00
C ASP A 62 7.35 8.28 -14.82
N TRP A 63 7.30 7.36 -15.79
CA TRP A 63 6.59 6.10 -15.61
C TRP A 63 7.38 5.21 -14.66
N ILE A 64 6.69 4.64 -13.68
CA ILE A 64 7.23 3.62 -12.77
C ILE A 64 6.34 2.39 -12.83
N CYS A 65 6.93 1.21 -12.66
CA CYS A 65 6.17 0.01 -12.37
C CYS A 65 5.97 -0.13 -10.86
N VAL A 66 4.72 -0.14 -10.43
CA VAL A 66 4.34 -0.37 -9.03
C VAL A 66 3.72 -1.75 -8.94
N GLU A 67 4.30 -2.61 -8.12
CA GLU A 67 3.74 -3.93 -7.83
C GLU A 67 3.62 -4.09 -6.32
N PHE A 68 2.49 -4.61 -5.84
CA PHE A 68 2.36 -5.01 -4.45
C PHE A 68 1.69 -6.37 -4.33
N MET A 69 2.08 -7.09 -3.29
CA MET A 69 1.58 -8.40 -2.94
C MET A 69 0.92 -8.34 -1.58
N ILE A 70 -0.20 -9.06 -1.45
CA ILE A 70 -0.76 -9.47 -0.17
C ILE A 70 -0.86 -11.00 -0.17
N GLN A 71 -0.38 -11.61 0.91
CA GLN A 71 -0.56 -13.03 1.18
C GLN A 71 -1.40 -13.16 2.45
N HIS A 72 -2.59 -13.74 2.30
CA HIS A 72 -3.43 -14.04 3.45
C HIS A 72 -2.73 -15.02 4.39
N ASN A 73 -3.04 -14.86 5.67
CA ASN A 73 -2.68 -15.84 6.68
C ASN A 73 -3.60 -17.06 6.64
N THR A 74 -3.11 -18.16 7.21
CA THR A 74 -3.96 -19.22 7.75
C THR A 74 -4.89 -18.59 8.79
N PRO A 75 -6.23 -18.80 8.75
CA PRO A 75 -7.16 -18.08 9.62
C PRO A 75 -6.78 -18.16 11.09
N GLY A 76 -6.55 -17.02 11.72
CA GLY A 76 -6.15 -16.93 13.14
C GLY A 76 -4.64 -16.95 13.39
N GLU A 77 -3.81 -17.34 12.43
CA GLU A 77 -2.36 -17.41 12.56
C GLU A 77 -1.65 -16.13 12.09
N ASN A 78 -0.41 -15.94 12.56
CA ASN A 78 0.45 -14.80 12.20
C ASN A 78 1.45 -15.17 11.08
N ASP A 79 0.97 -15.77 9.99
CA ASP A 79 1.80 -16.22 8.86
C ASP A 79 1.53 -15.45 7.54
N GLY A 80 0.68 -14.42 7.59
CA GLY A 80 0.38 -13.54 6.46
C GLY A 80 1.47 -12.51 6.18
N GLN A 81 1.46 -11.96 4.97
CA GLN A 81 2.52 -11.07 4.49
C GLN A 81 1.98 -9.96 3.58
N GLN A 82 2.77 -8.90 3.42
CA GLN A 82 2.64 -7.95 2.32
C GLN A 82 4.02 -7.46 1.87
N ALA A 83 4.17 -7.19 0.59
CA ALA A 83 5.40 -6.65 0.02
C ALA A 83 5.12 -5.73 -1.17
N TYR A 84 6.02 -4.80 -1.46
CA TYR A 84 5.91 -3.98 -2.67
C TYR A 84 7.25 -3.72 -3.33
N TRP A 85 7.17 -3.50 -4.64
CA TRP A 85 8.28 -3.22 -5.53
C TRP A 85 8.01 -1.93 -6.29
N ILE A 86 9.10 -1.22 -6.61
CA ILE A 86 9.09 -0.11 -7.56
C ILE A 86 10.18 -0.40 -8.58
N ASP A 87 9.80 -0.47 -9.86
CA ASP A 87 10.71 -0.81 -10.98
C ASP A 87 11.45 -2.14 -10.76
N GLY A 88 10.76 -3.11 -10.15
CA GLY A 88 11.31 -4.42 -9.82
C GLY A 88 12.21 -4.46 -8.57
N GLU A 89 12.55 -3.32 -7.98
CA GLU A 89 13.30 -3.27 -6.72
C GLU A 89 12.36 -3.53 -5.53
N LEU A 90 12.63 -4.56 -4.73
CA LEU A 90 11.89 -4.83 -3.50
C LEU A 90 12.12 -3.69 -2.50
N ARG A 91 11.10 -2.87 -2.27
CA ARG A 91 11.18 -1.71 -1.37
C ARG A 91 10.82 -2.06 0.06
N GLY A 92 9.92 -3.01 0.25
CA GLY A 92 9.48 -3.40 1.59
C GLY A 92 8.80 -4.75 1.58
N HIS A 93 9.06 -5.52 2.63
CA HIS A 93 8.45 -6.82 2.89
C HIS A 93 8.21 -6.94 4.38
N TRP A 94 6.96 -7.17 4.75
CA TRP A 94 6.55 -7.38 6.13
C TRP A 94 5.80 -8.70 6.24
N THR A 95 6.18 -9.47 7.23
CA THR A 95 5.59 -10.77 7.56
C THR A 95 4.94 -10.71 8.93
N GLY A 96 4.24 -11.78 9.32
CA GLY A 96 3.65 -11.88 10.66
C GLY A 96 2.24 -11.30 10.76
N PHE A 97 1.56 -11.07 9.62
CA PHE A 97 0.20 -10.54 9.64
C PHE A 97 -0.81 -11.62 9.98
N ASN A 98 -1.83 -11.22 10.72
CA ASN A 98 -3.08 -11.94 10.88
C ASN A 98 -4.17 -11.10 10.22
N TRP A 99 -4.23 -11.15 8.90
CA TRP A 99 -5.20 -10.39 8.10
C TRP A 99 -6.63 -10.78 8.44
N ARG A 100 -6.88 -12.06 8.71
CA ARG A 100 -8.21 -12.64 8.92
C ARG A 100 -8.22 -13.75 9.97
N THR A 101 -9.33 -13.88 10.67
CA THR A 101 -9.67 -15.02 11.52
C THR A 101 -10.73 -15.91 10.89
N SER A 102 -11.51 -15.37 9.94
CA SER A 102 -12.51 -16.15 9.21
C SER A 102 -11.90 -16.88 8.00
N PRO A 103 -12.21 -18.17 7.80
CA PRO A 103 -11.82 -18.90 6.59
C PRO A 103 -12.53 -18.39 5.32
N THR A 104 -13.63 -17.63 5.46
CA THR A 104 -14.43 -17.11 4.34
C THR A 104 -14.09 -15.67 3.95
N LEU A 105 -13.24 -14.98 4.70
CA LEU A 105 -12.78 -13.65 4.35
C LEU A 105 -11.57 -13.73 3.41
N PHE A 106 -11.63 -13.03 2.28
CA PHE A 106 -10.56 -12.94 1.28
C PHE A 106 -10.48 -11.52 0.71
N ALA A 107 -9.30 -11.09 0.28
CA ALA A 107 -9.17 -9.93 -0.58
C ALA A 107 -9.95 -10.18 -1.88
N ASN A 108 -10.90 -9.29 -2.18
CA ASN A 108 -11.88 -9.48 -3.26
C ASN A 108 -12.15 -8.20 -4.07
N ALA A 109 -11.41 -7.12 -3.79
CA ALA A 109 -11.52 -5.85 -4.50
C ALA A 109 -10.14 -5.24 -4.69
N LEU A 110 -9.92 -4.64 -5.86
CA LEU A 110 -8.81 -3.75 -6.15
C LEU A 110 -9.40 -2.39 -6.51
N THR A 111 -8.93 -1.33 -5.86
CA THR A 111 -9.27 0.04 -6.22
C THR A 111 -8.02 0.80 -6.67
N LEU A 112 -8.19 1.62 -7.70
CA LEU A 112 -7.19 2.61 -8.11
C LEU A 112 -7.78 3.98 -7.79
N GLU A 113 -7.17 4.66 -6.84
CA GLU A 113 -7.70 5.89 -6.27
C GLU A 113 -6.63 6.98 -6.32
N SER A 114 -7.06 8.19 -6.62
CA SER A 114 -6.27 9.40 -6.43
C SER A 114 -7.05 10.31 -5.50
N TYR A 115 -6.56 10.47 -4.27
CA TYR A 115 -7.15 11.35 -3.28
C TYR A 115 -6.22 12.51 -3.00
N VAL A 116 -6.73 13.72 -3.18
CA VAL A 116 -5.98 14.96 -3.05
C VAL A 116 -6.76 15.90 -2.14
N THR A 117 -6.10 16.47 -1.13
CA THR A 117 -6.72 17.45 -0.23
C THR A 117 -6.13 18.84 -0.42
N ASP A 118 -7.00 19.84 -0.32
CA ASP A 118 -6.68 21.27 -0.27
C ASP A 118 -5.65 21.63 0.83
N ARG A 119 -5.62 20.86 1.92
CA ARG A 119 -4.65 21.04 3.00
C ARG A 119 -3.21 20.77 2.58
N TRP A 120 -2.98 19.87 1.61
CA TRP A 120 -1.64 19.39 1.27
C TRP A 120 -1.15 19.77 -0.13
N THR A 121 -2.03 20.17 -1.03
CA THR A 121 -1.64 20.70 -2.34
C THR A 121 -2.21 22.09 -2.56
N LYS A 122 -1.40 22.96 -3.19
CA LYS A 122 -1.83 24.25 -3.74
C LYS A 122 -1.84 24.22 -5.28
N GLN A 123 -1.58 23.07 -5.89
CA GLN A 123 -1.64 22.90 -7.33
C GLN A 123 -3.11 22.99 -7.77
N SER A 124 -3.39 23.80 -8.78
CA SER A 124 -4.73 23.92 -9.37
C SER A 124 -5.18 22.66 -10.10
N GLU A 125 -4.23 21.86 -10.58
CA GLU A 125 -4.47 20.62 -11.31
C GLU A 125 -3.53 19.53 -10.83
N ASN A 126 -4.06 18.33 -10.61
CA ASN A 126 -3.31 17.15 -10.18
C ASN A 126 -3.72 16.00 -11.11
N ILE A 127 -2.75 15.46 -11.85
CA ILE A 127 -2.98 14.40 -12.83
C ILE A 127 -2.15 13.18 -12.44
N VAL A 128 -2.79 12.01 -12.45
CA VAL A 128 -2.15 10.70 -12.27
C VAL A 128 -2.59 9.80 -13.43
N TYR A 129 -1.64 9.17 -14.09
CA TYR A 129 -1.90 8.20 -15.15
C TYR A 129 -1.67 6.79 -14.63
N PHE A 130 -2.58 5.87 -14.98
CA PHE A 130 -2.45 4.44 -14.72
C PHE A 130 -2.48 3.72 -16.07
N ASP A 131 -1.59 2.76 -16.25
CA ASP A 131 -1.55 1.92 -17.45
C ASP A 131 -1.01 0.53 -17.08
N ASN A 132 -1.28 -0.47 -17.92
CA ASN A 132 -0.84 -1.88 -17.74
C ASN A 132 -1.22 -2.48 -16.37
N VAL A 133 -2.46 -2.26 -15.93
CA VAL A 133 -2.98 -2.80 -14.66
C VAL A 133 -3.23 -4.29 -14.78
N VAL A 134 -2.55 -5.09 -13.97
CA VAL A 134 -2.67 -6.56 -13.95
C VAL A 134 -2.85 -7.06 -12.51
N ILE A 135 -3.64 -8.12 -12.34
CA ILE A 135 -3.77 -8.88 -11.09
C ILE A 135 -3.28 -10.31 -11.36
N ALA A 136 -2.34 -10.79 -10.56
CA ALA A 136 -1.77 -12.13 -10.68
C ALA A 136 -1.65 -12.84 -9.33
N LYS A 137 -1.42 -14.16 -9.39
CA LYS A 137 -1.18 -15.02 -8.20
C LYS A 137 0.30 -15.16 -7.85
N SER A 138 1.18 -14.61 -8.68
CA SER A 138 2.63 -14.66 -8.54
C SER A 138 3.21 -13.34 -9.03
N TYR A 139 4.42 -13.04 -8.57
CA TYR A 139 5.19 -11.88 -9.02
C TYR A 139 5.26 -11.80 -10.55
N ILE A 140 4.99 -10.63 -11.10
CA ILE A 140 5.04 -10.34 -12.55
C ILE A 140 6.37 -9.66 -12.89
N GLY A 141 6.74 -8.64 -12.11
CA GLY A 141 7.86 -7.75 -12.39
C GLY A 141 7.54 -6.63 -13.39
N PRO A 142 8.50 -5.71 -13.60
CA PRO A 142 8.29 -4.54 -14.44
C PRO A 142 8.03 -4.92 -15.90
N SER A 143 7.11 -4.20 -16.55
CA SER A 143 6.99 -4.25 -18.00
C SER A 143 8.35 -3.87 -18.60
N ARG A 144 8.77 -4.62 -19.63
CA ARG A 144 9.99 -4.26 -20.35
C ARG A 144 9.80 -2.86 -20.93
N PRO A 145 10.81 -1.96 -20.87
CA PRO A 145 10.70 -0.69 -21.55
C PRO A 145 10.36 -0.94 -23.02
N ASN A 146 9.33 -0.25 -23.51
CA ASN A 146 8.98 -0.29 -24.93
C ASN A 146 10.25 0.06 -25.72
N ARG A 147 10.71 -0.89 -26.55
CA ARG A 147 11.77 -0.62 -27.53
C ARG A 147 11.24 0.26 -28.64
#